data_AF-A0A2G5CYF6-F1
#
_entry.id   AF-A0A2G5CYF6-F1
#
_cell.length_a   1.000
_cell.length_b   1.000
_cell.length_c   1.000
_cell.angle_alpha   90.00
_cell.angle_beta   90.00
_cell.angle_gamma   90.00
#
_symmetry.space_group_name_H-M   'P 1'
#
loop_
_entity.id
_entity.type
_entity.pdbx_description
1 polymer ?
#
loop_
_entity_poly.entity_id
_entity_poly.type
_entity_poly.pdbx_seq_one_letter_code
_entity_poly.pdbx_strand_id
1 'polypeptide(L)'
;MKQFHLGQHGKDPWAWNCSTKNLHWIKNCRVFRIQPTQKIEGSDGDNFPLTRKVQHDLWVHQHPTNCSDPKVRFLVADWEKLPGFGIGAQFAGMCGLLAIAINEQRVLVTNYFNRADHDGCEGAQRSRWSCYFFPETSIECQDRAFELMKRREAWEHGTVTAKDNYTSKEIWAGRIPRVWGEPWSYLQPTTEINGSLLRIHRKMDRRWWRAQAVRYLMRFQSKYTCDLMNTARHSAFGLQAAKMVVQSLPPEWPKVVEDMPKSDIERVVWSNHKPWIPRPILSMHVRMGDKACEMKVIEFEEYMHLADRIRKRFPNLNSIWLSTEMQEVVDKSTSYPNWKFYYTNVSRQVGNITMATYEASLGREISTNYPLVNFLMASEADYFIGALGSTWCFLIDGMRNTGGKVMAGYLSVNKDRFW
;
A
#
# COMPACT_ATOMS: atom_id res chain seq x y z
N MET A 1 -30.61 13.83 -44.20
CA MET A 1 -29.20 13.76 -44.63
C MET A 1 -28.55 15.13 -44.48
N LYS A 2 -27.63 15.27 -43.52
CA LYS A 2 -26.46 16.16 -43.57
C LYS A 2 -25.54 15.75 -42.41
N GLN A 3 -24.42 15.14 -42.78
CA GLN A 3 -23.32 14.75 -41.90
C GLN A 3 -22.67 16.01 -41.30
N PHE A 4 -22.30 15.94 -40.02
CA PHE A 4 -21.34 16.85 -39.41
C PHE A 4 -20.08 16.07 -39.04
N HIS A 5 -18.94 16.59 -39.52
CA HIS A 5 -17.60 16.06 -39.30
C HIS A 5 -17.17 16.20 -37.83
N LEU A 6 -16.70 15.09 -37.26
CA LEU A 6 -15.95 15.04 -36.00
C LEU A 6 -14.49 15.44 -36.27
N GLY A 7 -14.12 16.65 -35.83
CA GLY A 7 -12.72 17.05 -35.69
C GLY A 7 -12.11 16.46 -34.41
N GLN A 8 -11.13 15.59 -34.59
CA GLN A 8 -10.31 15.01 -33.53
C GLN A 8 -9.41 16.06 -32.88
N HIS A 9 -9.65 16.38 -31.61
CA HIS A 9 -8.62 16.77 -30.66
C HIS A 9 -9.01 16.22 -29.27
N GLY A 10 -8.55 15.00 -28.99
CA GLY A 10 -8.74 14.34 -27.72
C GLY A 10 -7.91 14.98 -26.61
N LYS A 11 -8.58 15.65 -25.68
CA LYS A 11 -8.17 15.74 -24.27
C LYS A 11 -9.41 15.46 -23.45
N ASP A 12 -9.44 14.27 -22.87
CA ASP A 12 -10.51 13.84 -21.98
C ASP A 12 -10.48 14.72 -20.71
N PRO A 13 -11.52 15.52 -20.40
CA PRO A 13 -11.53 16.40 -19.24
C PRO A 13 -11.56 15.64 -17.90
N TRP A 14 -11.75 14.32 -17.95
CA TRP A 14 -11.95 13.42 -16.81
C TRP A 14 -10.69 12.64 -16.41
N ALA A 15 -9.53 12.94 -17.03
CA ALA A 15 -8.27 12.37 -16.60
C ALA A 15 -7.94 12.84 -15.17
N TRP A 16 -8.10 11.94 -14.20
CA TRP A 16 -7.71 12.12 -12.81
C TRP A 16 -6.21 12.38 -12.75
N ASN A 17 -5.86 13.66 -12.65
CA ASN A 17 -4.50 14.12 -12.70
C ASN A 17 -3.78 13.72 -11.40
N CYS A 18 -3.21 12.51 -11.36
CA CYS A 18 -2.13 12.14 -10.44
C CYS A 18 -0.86 12.88 -10.91
N SER A 19 -0.93 14.21 -10.88
CA SER A 19 0.15 15.01 -11.40
C SER A 19 1.32 14.89 -10.44
N THR A 20 2.46 14.49 -10.98
CA THR A 20 3.80 14.68 -10.44
C THR A 20 4.18 16.17 -10.33
N LYS A 21 3.21 17.10 -10.21
CA LYS A 21 3.43 18.56 -10.14
C LYS A 21 4.22 19.01 -8.90
N ASN A 22 4.65 18.09 -8.03
CA ASN A 22 5.66 18.39 -7.02
C ASN A 22 7.11 18.30 -7.53
N LEU A 23 7.38 17.83 -8.74
CA LEU A 23 8.73 17.80 -9.32
C LEU A 23 9.19 19.15 -9.89
N HIS A 24 8.28 20.11 -10.14
CA HIS A 24 8.66 21.44 -10.62
C HIS A 24 9.04 22.43 -9.52
N TRP A 25 8.85 22.10 -8.24
CA TRP A 25 9.23 22.96 -7.11
C TRP A 25 10.72 22.96 -6.79
N ILE A 26 11.53 22.13 -7.45
CA ILE A 26 12.95 21.95 -7.10
C ILE A 26 13.86 23.06 -7.67
N LYS A 27 13.41 23.85 -8.66
CA LYS A 27 14.32 24.80 -9.35
C LYS A 27 14.36 26.22 -8.82
N ASN A 28 13.51 26.62 -7.86
CA ASN A 28 13.47 28.02 -7.36
C ASN A 28 13.24 28.16 -5.84
N CYS A 29 13.69 27.20 -5.03
CA CYS A 29 13.88 27.47 -3.61
C CYS A 29 15.11 28.37 -3.44
N ARG A 30 14.91 29.69 -3.42
CA ARG A 30 15.82 30.57 -2.66
C ARG A 30 15.86 29.99 -1.26
N VAL A 31 17.07 29.70 -0.80
CA VAL A 31 17.38 29.12 0.52
C VAL A 31 16.77 30.03 1.59
N PHE A 32 15.52 29.75 1.98
CA PHE A 32 15.10 30.06 3.33
C PHE A 32 15.91 29.14 4.22
N ARG A 33 16.83 29.73 4.98
CA ARG A 33 17.52 29.04 6.08
C ARG A 33 16.46 28.55 7.06
N ILE A 34 15.93 27.36 6.83
CA ILE A 34 15.20 26.62 7.84
C ILE A 34 16.26 26.22 8.85
N GLN A 35 16.20 26.81 10.03
CA GLN A 35 17.03 26.40 11.16
C GLN A 35 16.84 24.90 11.39
N PRO A 36 17.93 24.12 11.48
CA PRO A 36 17.85 22.67 11.64
C PRO A 36 17.57 22.34 13.12
N THR A 37 16.33 22.51 13.61
CA THR A 37 15.92 22.00 14.94
C THR A 37 14.43 21.95 15.24
N GLN A 38 13.51 22.31 14.34
CA GLN A 38 12.08 22.05 14.63
C GLN A 38 11.71 20.60 14.33
N LYS A 39 11.80 19.75 15.36
CA LYS A 39 11.00 18.52 15.44
C LYS A 39 9.55 18.91 15.17
N ILE A 40 8.95 18.35 14.12
CA ILE A 40 7.51 18.44 13.90
C ILE A 40 6.86 17.54 14.97
N GLU A 41 6.60 18.09 16.15
CA GLU A 41 5.80 17.45 17.19
C GLU A 41 4.31 17.58 16.82
N GLY A 42 3.56 16.48 16.92
CA GLY A 42 2.10 16.48 16.77
C GLY A 42 1.50 15.50 15.76
N SER A 43 2.29 14.89 14.86
CA SER A 43 1.77 13.93 13.87
C SER A 43 2.13 12.47 14.16
N ASP A 44 2.95 12.20 15.18
CA ASP A 44 3.25 10.85 15.62
C ASP A 44 2.09 10.21 16.43
N GLY A 45 1.13 11.00 16.91
CA GLY A 45 -0.03 10.49 17.66
C GLY A 45 -0.99 9.65 16.81
N ASP A 46 -1.12 9.98 15.53
CA ASP A 46 -1.99 9.26 14.58
C ASP A 46 -1.29 8.07 13.92
N ASN A 47 0.02 7.91 14.15
CA ASN A 47 0.87 6.91 13.52
C ASN A 47 1.49 5.96 14.55
N PHE A 48 2.06 4.86 14.08
CA PHE A 48 2.98 4.08 14.91
C PHE A 48 4.14 4.95 15.39
N PRO A 49 4.66 4.70 16.60
CA PRO A 49 5.79 5.41 17.15
C PRO A 49 6.95 5.58 16.18
N LEU A 50 7.51 6.78 16.16
CA LEU A 50 8.68 7.15 15.37
C LEU A 50 8.51 7.06 13.85
N THR A 51 7.30 6.85 13.32
CA THR A 51 7.09 6.67 11.87
C THR A 51 7.80 7.76 11.06
N ARG A 52 7.62 9.04 11.40
CA ARG A 52 8.26 10.14 10.64
C ARG A 52 9.79 10.07 10.68
N LYS A 53 10.36 9.84 11.87
CA LYS A 53 11.82 9.70 12.06
C LYS A 53 12.35 8.52 11.25
N VAL A 54 11.71 7.36 11.34
CA VAL A 54 12.14 6.15 10.64
C VAL A 54 12.06 6.35 9.14
N GLN A 55 10.97 6.91 8.60
CA GLN A 55 10.86 7.16 7.16
C GLN A 55 11.93 8.12 6.66
N HIS A 56 12.26 9.17 7.43
CA HIS A 56 13.37 10.07 7.13
C HIS A 56 14.72 9.34 7.15
N ASP A 57 15.01 8.59 8.22
CA ASP A 57 16.28 7.90 8.39
C ASP A 57 16.48 6.81 7.33
N LEU A 58 15.41 6.08 6.96
CA LEU A 58 15.41 5.13 5.83
C LEU A 58 15.69 5.83 4.50
N TRP A 59 15.10 7.01 4.27
CA TRP A 59 15.37 7.78 3.07
C TRP A 59 16.84 8.18 2.98
N VAL A 60 17.41 8.76 4.04
CA VAL A 60 18.81 9.17 4.07
C VAL A 60 19.75 7.97 3.89
N HIS A 61 19.46 6.86 4.58
CA HIS A 61 20.24 5.63 4.47
C HIS A 61 20.26 5.08 3.05
N GLN A 62 19.10 5.07 2.39
CA GLN A 62 18.96 4.53 1.03
C GLN A 62 19.39 5.51 -0.06
N HIS A 63 19.63 6.79 0.21
CA HIS A 63 20.00 7.78 -0.80
C HIS A 63 21.28 8.53 -0.37
N PRO A 64 22.44 7.83 -0.30
CA PRO A 64 23.70 8.49 -0.01
C PRO A 64 24.02 9.54 -1.08
N THR A 65 24.68 10.64 -0.69
CA THR A 65 25.00 11.74 -1.61
C THR A 65 25.99 11.36 -2.71
N ASN A 66 26.81 10.32 -2.47
CA ASN A 66 27.75 9.78 -3.45
C ASN A 66 27.73 8.25 -3.42
N CYS A 67 27.00 7.65 -4.36
CA CYS A 67 26.90 6.20 -4.48
C CYS A 67 28.23 5.53 -4.88
N SER A 68 29.19 6.29 -5.41
CA SER A 68 30.52 5.80 -5.79
C SER A 68 31.54 5.80 -4.65
N ASP A 69 31.17 6.31 -3.46
CA ASP A 69 32.04 6.26 -2.28
C ASP A 69 32.37 4.78 -1.95
N PRO A 70 33.65 4.39 -1.80
CA PRO A 70 34.06 3.03 -1.46
C PRO A 70 33.45 2.46 -0.17
N LYS A 71 32.95 3.32 0.73
CA LYS A 71 32.26 2.92 1.97
C LYS A 71 30.81 2.52 1.74
N VAL A 72 30.19 2.92 0.63
CA VAL A 72 28.82 2.53 0.30
C VAL A 72 28.82 1.07 -0.14
N ARG A 73 28.05 0.27 0.58
CA ARG A 73 27.86 -1.15 0.30
C ARG A 73 26.43 -1.39 -0.15
N PHE A 74 26.24 -2.43 -0.95
CA PHE A 74 24.94 -2.73 -1.54
C PHE A 74 24.47 -4.12 -1.13
N LEU A 75 23.15 -4.24 -0.98
CA LEU A 75 22.44 -5.51 -0.97
C LEU A 75 21.54 -5.50 -2.21
N VAL A 76 21.88 -6.30 -3.22
CA VAL A 76 21.11 -6.37 -4.45
C VAL A 76 20.22 -7.60 -4.43
N ALA A 77 18.90 -7.38 -4.46
CA ALA A 77 17.95 -8.45 -4.28
C ALA A 77 16.99 -8.57 -5.45
N ASP A 78 16.79 -9.81 -5.89
CA ASP A 78 15.58 -10.20 -6.59
C ASP A 78 14.50 -10.48 -5.54
N TRP A 79 13.34 -9.86 -5.69
CA TRP A 79 12.21 -10.05 -4.78
C TRP A 79 11.75 -11.51 -4.78
N GLU A 80 11.35 -12.00 -5.94
CA GLU A 80 11.03 -13.40 -6.13
C GLU A 80 11.23 -13.79 -7.60
N LYS A 81 11.80 -14.98 -7.82
CA LYS A 81 12.00 -15.60 -9.13
C LYS A 81 11.13 -16.84 -9.29
N LEU A 82 10.90 -17.59 -8.22
CA LEU A 82 10.16 -18.85 -8.28
C LEU A 82 8.66 -18.63 -8.03
N PRO A 83 7.79 -19.38 -8.71
CA PRO A 83 6.39 -19.46 -8.33
C PRO A 83 6.27 -20.12 -6.95
N GLY A 84 5.30 -19.70 -6.13
CA GLY A 84 4.98 -20.36 -4.87
C GLY A 84 4.58 -19.42 -3.74
N PHE A 85 5.12 -18.20 -3.70
CA PHE A 85 4.72 -17.21 -2.71
C PHE A 85 3.64 -16.26 -3.24
N GLY A 86 2.51 -16.21 -2.53
CA GLY A 86 1.51 -15.16 -2.67
C GLY A 86 2.13 -13.78 -2.41
N ILE A 87 1.55 -12.73 -3.00
CA ILE A 87 2.11 -11.37 -2.97
C ILE A 87 2.34 -10.83 -1.55
N GLY A 88 1.45 -11.12 -0.59
CA GLY A 88 1.65 -10.72 0.80
C GLY A 88 2.86 -11.36 1.48
N ALA A 89 3.19 -12.60 1.10
CA ALA A 89 4.42 -13.26 1.55
C ALA A 89 5.63 -12.55 0.95
N GLN A 90 5.62 -12.25 -0.36
CA GLN A 90 6.72 -11.55 -1.01
C GLN A 90 7.01 -10.18 -0.34
N PHE A 91 5.97 -9.40 -0.01
CA PHE A 91 6.14 -8.13 0.70
C PHE A 91 6.76 -8.29 2.09
N ALA A 92 6.36 -9.31 2.83
CA ALA A 92 6.96 -9.61 4.12
C ALA A 92 8.44 -9.99 3.99
N GLY A 93 8.82 -10.73 2.94
CA GLY A 93 10.22 -11.03 2.61
C GLY A 93 11.02 -9.78 2.23
N MET A 94 10.44 -8.89 1.41
CA MET A 94 11.05 -7.60 1.06
C MET A 94 11.32 -6.73 2.29
N CYS A 95 10.39 -6.70 3.26
CA CYS A 95 10.61 -6.02 4.53
C CYS A 95 11.77 -6.62 5.34
N GLY A 96 11.99 -7.94 5.23
CA GLY A 96 13.12 -8.63 5.82
C GLY A 96 14.45 -8.26 5.20
N LEU A 97 14.51 -8.19 3.87
CA LEU A 97 15.70 -7.76 3.13
C LEU A 97 16.08 -6.31 3.45
N LEU A 98 15.08 -5.43 3.60
CA LEU A 98 15.34 -4.07 4.07
C LEU A 98 15.89 -4.07 5.51
N ALA A 99 15.42 -4.96 6.39
CA ALA A 99 15.98 -5.06 7.76
C ALA A 99 17.47 -5.41 7.73
N ILE A 100 17.82 -6.40 6.92
CA ILE A 100 19.20 -6.85 6.73
C ILE A 100 20.04 -5.69 6.19
N ALA A 101 19.56 -5.01 5.15
CA ALA A 101 20.25 -3.86 4.56
C ALA A 101 20.53 -2.76 5.61
N ILE A 102 19.54 -2.40 6.44
CA ILE A 102 19.76 -1.40 7.50
C ILE A 102 20.76 -1.90 8.55
N ASN A 103 20.62 -3.14 9.02
CA ASN A 103 21.51 -3.71 10.04
C ASN A 103 22.96 -3.81 9.58
N GLU A 104 23.18 -4.09 8.29
CA GLU A 104 24.51 -4.21 7.70
C GLU A 104 25.02 -2.91 7.09
N GLN A 105 24.29 -1.81 7.25
CA GLN A 105 24.63 -0.51 6.66
C GLN A 105 24.85 -0.59 5.13
N ARG A 106 23.92 -1.24 4.43
CA ARG A 106 23.91 -1.42 2.98
C ARG A 106 22.74 -0.70 2.35
N VAL A 107 22.92 -0.12 1.18
CA VAL A 107 21.82 0.35 0.34
C VAL A 107 21.16 -0.87 -0.30
N LEU A 108 19.86 -1.07 -0.02
CA LEU A 108 19.06 -2.08 -0.71
C LEU A 108 18.81 -1.64 -2.15
N VAL A 109 19.01 -2.54 -3.12
CA VAL A 109 18.75 -2.32 -4.54
C VAL A 109 17.91 -3.46 -5.11
N THR A 110 16.90 -3.13 -5.91
CA THR A 110 15.99 -4.12 -6.51
C THR A 110 16.35 -4.46 -7.93
N ASN A 111 16.56 -5.75 -8.18
CA ASN A 111 16.94 -6.23 -9.51
C ASN A 111 15.76 -6.82 -10.28
N TYR A 112 15.02 -7.77 -9.70
CA TYR A 112 13.91 -8.43 -10.38
C TYR A 112 12.69 -8.61 -9.46
N PHE A 113 11.50 -8.43 -10.02
CA PHE A 113 10.21 -8.65 -9.37
C PHE A 113 9.28 -9.42 -10.30
N ASN A 114 9.11 -10.72 -10.07
CA ASN A 114 8.27 -11.58 -10.94
C ASN A 114 6.81 -11.10 -11.09
N ARG A 115 6.28 -10.38 -10.11
CA ARG A 115 4.91 -9.85 -10.13
C ARG A 115 4.74 -8.71 -11.15
N ALA A 116 5.82 -8.03 -11.54
CA ALA A 116 5.82 -7.03 -12.61
C ALA A 116 6.24 -7.61 -13.98
N ASP A 117 6.35 -8.94 -14.11
CA ASP A 117 6.69 -9.59 -15.38
C ASP A 117 5.43 -9.92 -16.19
N HIS A 118 4.81 -8.87 -16.73
CA HIS A 118 3.61 -8.95 -17.57
C HIS A 118 3.51 -7.72 -18.46
N ASP A 119 2.57 -7.73 -19.40
CA ASP A 119 2.53 -6.76 -20.49
C ASP A 119 2.09 -5.36 -20.06
N GLY A 120 1.28 -5.23 -19.01
CA GLY A 120 1.04 -3.92 -18.40
C GLY A 120 2.28 -3.21 -17.83
N CYS A 121 3.37 -3.92 -17.52
CA CYS A 121 4.66 -3.34 -17.13
C CYS A 121 5.62 -3.33 -18.33
N GLU A 122 5.77 -2.19 -18.99
CA GLU A 122 6.53 -2.09 -20.24
C GLU A 122 7.94 -1.48 -20.09
N GLY A 123 8.79 -1.72 -21.10
CA GLY A 123 10.10 -1.11 -21.24
C GLY A 123 11.02 -1.33 -20.04
N ALA A 124 11.68 -0.26 -19.59
CA ALA A 124 12.62 -0.31 -18.46
C ALA A 124 11.96 -0.69 -17.11
N GLN A 125 10.63 -0.66 -17.03
CA GLN A 125 9.88 -0.98 -15.81
C GLN A 125 9.43 -2.44 -15.76
N ARG A 126 9.53 -3.19 -16.86
CA ARG A 126 9.15 -4.61 -16.89
C ARG A 126 9.96 -5.41 -15.87
N SER A 127 9.27 -6.21 -15.08
CA SER A 127 9.84 -7.04 -14.02
C SER A 127 10.61 -6.25 -12.96
N ARG A 128 10.32 -4.95 -12.81
CA ARG A 128 10.90 -4.08 -11.78
C ARG A 128 9.82 -3.64 -10.80
N TRP A 129 10.22 -3.47 -9.54
CA TRP A 129 9.36 -2.86 -8.51
C TRP A 129 8.83 -1.50 -8.92
N SER A 130 9.64 -0.77 -9.70
CA SER A 130 9.36 0.56 -10.21
C SER A 130 8.19 0.65 -11.20
N CYS A 131 7.71 -0.48 -11.72
CA CYS A 131 6.42 -0.51 -12.40
C CYS A 131 5.29 -0.08 -11.47
N TYR A 132 5.34 -0.41 -10.18
CA TYR A 132 4.25 -0.14 -9.25
C TYR A 132 4.51 1.02 -8.29
N PHE A 133 5.71 1.13 -7.76
CA PHE A 133 6.05 2.10 -6.70
C PHE A 133 7.39 2.75 -6.96
N PHE A 134 7.67 3.87 -6.33
CA PHE A 134 8.98 4.52 -6.50
C PHE A 134 10.13 3.58 -6.09
N PRO A 135 11.25 3.56 -6.83
CA PRO A 135 12.37 2.67 -6.53
C PRO A 135 12.95 2.91 -5.14
N GLU A 136 13.49 1.88 -4.52
CA GLU A 136 14.00 1.84 -3.15
C GLU A 136 15.20 2.76 -2.86
N THR A 137 15.93 3.19 -3.89
CA THR A 137 17.09 4.10 -3.85
C THR A 137 17.13 4.96 -5.13
N SER A 138 18.14 5.82 -5.28
CA SER A 138 18.36 6.64 -6.47
C SER A 138 18.90 5.83 -7.66
N ILE A 139 18.68 6.32 -8.88
CA ILE A 139 19.16 5.65 -10.10
C ILE A 139 20.69 5.51 -10.10
N GLU A 140 21.41 6.50 -9.58
CA GLU A 140 22.87 6.47 -9.49
C GLU A 140 23.37 5.31 -8.60
N CYS A 141 22.66 5.04 -7.51
CA CYS A 141 22.96 3.92 -6.62
C CYS A 141 22.58 2.58 -7.24
N GLN A 142 21.49 2.52 -8.01
CA GLN A 142 21.13 1.31 -8.75
C GLN A 142 22.19 0.96 -9.80
N ASP A 143 22.56 1.94 -10.63
CA ASP A 143 23.56 1.76 -11.69
C ASP A 143 24.90 1.32 -11.11
N ARG A 144 25.34 1.97 -10.03
CA ARG A 144 26.57 1.61 -9.33
C ARG A 144 26.52 0.20 -8.75
N ALA A 145 25.41 -0.19 -8.14
CA ALA A 145 25.25 -1.54 -7.59
C ALA A 145 25.32 -2.60 -8.71
N PHE A 146 24.63 -2.38 -9.83
CA PHE A 146 24.66 -3.30 -10.98
C PHE A 146 26.01 -3.35 -11.68
N GLU A 147 26.75 -2.24 -11.71
CA GLU A 147 28.13 -2.21 -12.18
C GLU A 147 29.03 -3.07 -11.29
N LEU A 148 28.95 -2.89 -9.96
CA LEU A 148 29.75 -3.64 -8.99
C LEU A 148 29.41 -5.14 -8.97
N MET A 149 28.15 -5.51 -9.17
CA MET A 149 27.74 -6.92 -9.26
C MET A 149 28.48 -7.71 -10.34
N LYS A 150 28.93 -7.05 -11.41
CA LYS A 150 29.68 -7.69 -12.50
C LYS A 150 31.16 -7.95 -12.14
N ARG A 151 31.65 -7.37 -11.04
CA ARG A 151 33.05 -7.44 -10.62
C ARG A 151 33.21 -8.48 -9.51
N ARG A 152 34.03 -9.50 -9.74
CA ARG A 152 34.30 -10.57 -8.75
C ARG A 152 34.83 -10.03 -7.41
N GLU A 153 35.73 -9.05 -7.47
CA GLU A 153 36.32 -8.39 -6.29
C GLU A 153 35.26 -7.77 -5.36
N ALA A 154 34.17 -7.23 -5.91
CA ALA A 154 33.11 -6.60 -5.11
C ALA A 154 32.36 -7.61 -4.24
N TRP A 155 32.29 -8.87 -4.67
CA TRP A 155 31.73 -9.97 -3.90
C TRP A 155 32.71 -10.49 -2.86
N GLU A 156 33.99 -10.67 -3.24
CA GLU A 156 35.04 -11.17 -2.35
C GLU A 156 35.29 -10.22 -1.17
N HIS A 157 35.24 -8.91 -1.40
CA HIS A 157 35.33 -7.89 -0.35
C HIS A 157 34.02 -7.60 0.38
N GLY A 158 32.91 -8.23 -0.02
CA GLY A 158 31.60 -8.03 0.59
C GLY A 158 30.99 -6.63 0.36
N THR A 159 31.49 -5.88 -0.61
CA THR A 159 30.91 -4.60 -1.06
C THR A 159 29.49 -4.81 -1.59
N VAL A 160 29.27 -5.92 -2.28
CA VAL A 160 27.95 -6.37 -2.74
C VAL A 160 27.59 -7.67 -2.05
N THR A 161 26.36 -7.76 -1.56
CA THR A 161 25.68 -9.01 -1.21
C THR A 161 24.39 -9.13 -2.00
N ALA A 162 23.82 -10.33 -2.03
CA ALA A 162 22.53 -10.64 -2.63
C ALA A 162 21.63 -11.40 -1.68
N LYS A 163 20.36 -11.57 -2.07
CA LYS A 163 19.35 -12.34 -1.32
C LYS A 163 19.88 -13.72 -0.92
N ASP A 164 20.58 -14.41 -1.82
CA ASP A 164 21.06 -15.78 -1.61
C ASP A 164 22.21 -15.90 -0.60
N ASN A 165 22.79 -14.77 -0.17
CA ASN A 165 23.75 -14.76 0.95
C ASN A 165 23.07 -14.94 2.31
N TYR A 166 21.73 -14.89 2.37
CA TYR A 166 20.97 -14.95 3.61
C TYR A 166 20.01 -16.14 3.60
N THR A 167 19.86 -16.79 4.74
CA THR A 167 18.90 -17.86 4.90
C THR A 167 17.47 -17.34 4.90
N SER A 168 16.52 -18.19 4.50
CA SER A 168 15.09 -17.90 4.65
C SER A 168 14.75 -17.47 6.10
N LYS A 169 15.37 -18.08 7.12
CA LYS A 169 15.11 -17.71 8.51
C LYS A 169 15.51 -16.27 8.81
N GLU A 170 16.63 -15.80 8.28
CA GLU A 170 17.09 -14.41 8.45
C GLU A 170 16.15 -13.42 7.75
N ILE A 171 15.73 -13.72 6.53
CA ILE A 171 14.82 -12.85 5.77
C ILE A 171 13.43 -12.81 6.45
N TRP A 172 12.84 -13.96 6.76
CA TRP A 172 11.46 -14.03 7.23
C TRP A 172 11.31 -13.73 8.72
N ALA A 173 12.29 -14.14 9.52
CA ALA A 173 12.21 -14.16 10.97
C ALA A 173 13.46 -13.60 11.69
N GLY A 174 14.39 -12.99 10.96
CA GLY A 174 15.62 -12.44 11.50
C GLY A 174 15.41 -11.22 12.40
N ARG A 175 16.54 -10.64 12.81
CA ARG A 175 16.57 -9.46 13.67
C ARG A 175 16.11 -8.23 12.89
N ILE A 176 15.17 -7.49 13.46
CA ILE A 176 14.79 -6.19 12.95
C ILE A 176 15.84 -5.12 13.35
N PRO A 177 15.88 -3.95 12.69
CA PRO A 177 16.79 -2.89 13.08
C PRO A 177 16.46 -2.31 14.45
N ARG A 178 17.50 -2.09 15.26
CA ARG A 178 17.40 -1.54 16.63
C ARG A 178 17.99 -0.14 16.78
N VAL A 179 18.39 0.50 15.68
CA VAL A 179 18.91 1.87 15.67
C VAL A 179 17.92 2.90 16.21
N TRP A 180 16.62 2.56 16.28
CA TRP A 180 15.55 3.39 16.85
C TRP A 180 15.11 2.95 18.26
N GLY A 181 15.86 2.07 18.93
CA GLY A 181 15.49 1.51 20.23
C GLY A 181 14.38 0.47 20.14
N GLU A 182 13.40 0.55 21.06
CA GLU A 182 12.29 -0.41 21.17
C GLU A 182 10.90 0.24 21.06
N PRO A 183 10.58 0.93 19.94
CA PRO A 183 9.32 1.67 19.77
C PRO A 183 8.05 0.82 19.92
N TRP A 184 8.17 -0.49 19.72
CA TRP A 184 7.07 -1.43 19.92
C TRP A 184 6.66 -1.62 21.39
N SER A 185 7.51 -1.23 22.36
CA SER A 185 7.22 -1.39 23.79
C SER A 185 6.11 -0.46 24.30
N TYR A 186 5.83 0.63 23.58
CA TYR A 186 4.80 1.62 23.93
C TYR A 186 3.78 1.81 22.79
N LEU A 187 3.60 0.79 21.94
CA LEU A 187 2.52 0.76 20.96
C LEU A 187 1.16 0.75 21.66
N GLN A 188 0.26 1.66 21.24
CA GLN A 188 -1.12 1.67 21.72
C GLN A 188 -1.88 0.45 21.19
N PRO A 189 -2.67 -0.25 22.04
CA PRO A 189 -3.44 -1.39 21.62
C PRO A 189 -4.71 -0.95 20.87
N THR A 190 -4.74 -1.18 19.56
CA THR A 190 -5.85 -0.75 18.68
C THR A 190 -6.50 -1.90 17.91
N THR A 191 -6.05 -3.13 18.18
CA THR A 191 -6.60 -4.35 17.59
C THR A 191 -7.58 -5.00 18.54
N GLU A 192 -8.76 -5.36 18.05
CA GLU A 192 -9.81 -5.98 18.86
C GLU A 192 -10.21 -7.36 18.32
N ILE A 193 -10.44 -8.31 19.23
CA ILE A 193 -10.92 -9.66 18.93
C ILE A 193 -11.98 -10.02 19.96
N ASN A 194 -13.17 -10.45 19.51
CA ASN A 194 -14.28 -10.86 20.38
C ASN A 194 -14.61 -9.84 21.49
N GLY A 195 -14.62 -8.54 21.19
CA GLY A 195 -14.95 -7.49 22.15
C GLY A 195 -13.79 -7.07 23.06
N SER A 196 -12.63 -7.71 22.96
CA SER A 196 -11.48 -7.45 23.83
C SER A 196 -10.32 -6.82 23.06
N LEU A 197 -9.79 -5.70 23.57
CA LEU A 197 -8.58 -5.08 23.04
C LEU A 197 -7.36 -5.97 23.29
N LEU A 198 -6.61 -6.19 22.22
CA LEU A 198 -5.37 -6.92 22.26
C LEU A 198 -4.23 -6.01 22.74
N ARG A 199 -3.81 -6.22 23.99
CA ARG A 199 -2.74 -5.44 24.62
C ARG A 199 -1.33 -5.91 24.27
N ILE A 200 -1.12 -7.22 24.18
CA ILE A 200 0.19 -7.82 23.94
C ILE A 200 0.05 -8.91 22.89
N HIS A 201 0.88 -8.83 21.85
CA HIS A 201 1.03 -9.85 20.83
C HIS A 201 2.49 -10.33 20.80
N ARG A 202 2.77 -11.55 20.36
CA ARG A 202 4.16 -11.98 20.12
C ARG A 202 4.77 -11.18 18.96
N LYS A 203 6.06 -10.92 18.98
CA LYS A 203 6.78 -10.26 17.86
C LYS A 203 6.24 -8.87 17.48
N MET A 204 5.84 -8.07 18.48
CA MET A 204 5.45 -6.66 18.27
C MET A 204 6.55 -5.83 17.60
N ASP A 205 7.81 -6.20 17.85
CA ASP A 205 8.99 -5.67 17.17
C ASP A 205 8.88 -5.84 15.64
N ARG A 206 8.64 -7.06 15.18
CA ARG A 206 8.45 -7.37 13.76
C ARG A 206 7.21 -6.71 13.20
N ARG A 207 6.15 -6.57 14.02
CA ARG A 207 4.94 -5.89 13.60
C ARG A 207 5.21 -4.43 13.25
N TRP A 208 5.84 -3.74 14.18
CA TRP A 208 6.25 -2.36 14.01
C TRP A 208 7.18 -2.20 12.81
N TRP A 209 8.23 -3.03 12.71
CA TRP A 209 9.20 -2.93 11.62
C TRP A 209 8.58 -3.15 10.24
N ARG A 210 7.77 -4.21 10.06
CA ARG A 210 7.14 -4.48 8.76
C ARG A 210 6.20 -3.34 8.33
N ALA A 211 5.54 -2.68 9.28
CA ALA A 211 4.73 -1.50 8.97
C ALA A 211 5.60 -0.34 8.43
N GLN A 212 6.75 -0.07 9.06
CA GLN A 212 7.69 0.95 8.59
C GLN A 212 8.29 0.61 7.22
N ALA A 213 8.71 -0.65 7.05
CA ALA A 213 9.34 -1.12 5.82
C ALA A 213 8.37 -1.13 4.64
N VAL A 214 7.14 -1.62 4.82
CA VAL A 214 6.14 -1.64 3.75
C VAL A 214 5.76 -0.22 3.32
N ARG A 215 5.65 0.70 4.30
CA ARG A 215 5.41 2.13 4.04
C ARG A 215 6.50 2.77 3.20
N TYR A 216 7.76 2.44 3.51
CA TYR A 216 8.91 2.94 2.77
C TYR A 216 8.98 2.35 1.35
N LEU A 217 8.80 1.03 1.21
CA LEU A 217 8.92 0.34 -0.08
C LEU A 217 7.77 0.70 -1.03
N MET A 218 6.55 0.89 -0.52
CA MET A 218 5.37 1.28 -1.30
C MET A 218 5.18 2.80 -1.35
N ARG A 219 6.24 3.58 -1.09
CA ARG A 219 6.20 5.05 -1.20
C ARG A 219 5.96 5.44 -2.66
N PHE A 220 5.15 6.50 -2.84
CA PHE A 220 4.74 7.08 -4.12
C PHE A 220 4.37 6.07 -5.22
N GLN A 221 3.07 6.00 -5.51
CA GLN A 221 2.56 5.18 -6.61
C GLN A 221 3.16 5.65 -7.95
N SER A 222 3.57 4.69 -8.78
CA SER A 222 3.96 4.98 -10.16
C SER A 222 2.75 5.49 -10.96
N LYS A 223 2.98 5.96 -12.19
CA LYS A 223 1.88 6.27 -13.12
C LYS A 223 0.97 5.05 -13.32
N TYR A 224 1.56 3.87 -13.52
CA TYR A 224 0.80 2.63 -13.74
C TYR A 224 -0.12 2.30 -12.55
N THR A 225 0.40 2.33 -11.32
CA THR A 225 -0.44 2.10 -10.13
C THR A 225 -1.50 3.19 -9.94
N CYS A 226 -1.18 4.45 -10.25
CA CYS A 226 -2.18 5.51 -10.23
C CYS A 226 -3.33 5.21 -11.20
N ASP A 227 -3.02 4.76 -12.42
CA ASP A 227 -4.01 4.42 -13.44
C ASP A 227 -4.87 3.22 -13.01
N LEU A 228 -4.27 2.20 -12.38
CA LEU A 228 -5.00 1.08 -11.77
C LEU A 228 -5.98 1.56 -10.69
N MET A 229 -5.51 2.41 -9.78
CA MET A 229 -6.33 2.94 -8.69
C MET A 229 -7.45 3.84 -9.20
N ASN A 230 -7.16 4.68 -10.19
CA ASN A 230 -8.15 5.56 -10.81
C ASN A 230 -9.23 4.76 -11.53
N THR A 231 -8.84 3.72 -12.26
CA THR A 231 -9.78 2.80 -12.92
C THR A 231 -10.68 2.14 -11.89
N ALA A 232 -10.11 1.55 -10.83
CA ALA A 232 -10.87 0.87 -9.79
C ALA A 232 -11.85 1.82 -9.07
N ARG A 233 -11.40 3.02 -8.69
CA ARG A 233 -12.25 4.04 -8.05
C ARG A 233 -13.34 4.53 -8.99
N HIS A 234 -13.03 4.75 -10.26
CA HIS A 234 -14.02 5.21 -11.23
C HIS A 234 -15.08 4.13 -11.48
N SER A 235 -14.69 2.87 -11.65
CA SER A 235 -15.64 1.77 -11.81
C SER A 235 -16.52 1.57 -10.58
N ALA A 236 -15.95 1.68 -9.37
CA ALA A 236 -16.70 1.46 -8.14
C ALA A 236 -17.57 2.68 -7.75
N PHE A 237 -17.02 3.89 -7.87
CA PHE A 237 -17.59 5.09 -7.28
C PHE A 237 -17.92 6.19 -8.28
N GLY A 238 -17.56 6.06 -9.55
CA GLY A 238 -17.63 7.15 -10.53
C GLY A 238 -18.99 7.82 -10.60
N LEU A 239 -20.08 7.05 -10.57
CA LEU A 239 -21.43 7.60 -10.55
C LEU A 239 -21.75 8.34 -9.24
N GLN A 240 -21.34 7.80 -8.09
CA GLN A 240 -21.57 8.43 -6.80
C GLN A 240 -20.72 9.70 -6.64
N ALA A 241 -19.46 9.64 -7.04
CA ALA A 241 -18.54 10.76 -7.15
C ALA A 241 -19.14 11.88 -8.01
N ALA A 242 -19.62 11.54 -9.22
CA ALA A 242 -20.25 12.51 -10.12
C ALA A 242 -21.51 13.14 -9.50
N LYS A 243 -22.37 12.35 -8.84
CA LYS A 243 -23.54 12.88 -8.12
C LYS A 243 -23.14 13.86 -7.02
N MET A 244 -22.11 13.55 -6.23
CA MET A 244 -21.59 14.44 -5.19
C MET A 244 -21.05 15.75 -5.78
N VAL A 245 -20.36 15.71 -6.91
CA VAL A 245 -19.92 16.92 -7.63
C VAL A 245 -21.12 17.74 -8.05
N VAL A 246 -22.10 17.15 -8.73
CA VAL A 246 -23.31 17.86 -9.21
C VAL A 246 -24.09 18.48 -8.05
N GLN A 247 -24.23 17.77 -6.93
CA GLN A 247 -24.91 18.29 -5.72
C GLN A 247 -24.17 19.45 -5.06
N SER A 248 -22.85 19.59 -5.28
CA SER A 248 -22.06 20.70 -4.77
C SER A 248 -22.07 21.93 -5.68
N LEU A 249 -22.62 21.82 -6.90
CA LEU A 249 -22.72 22.94 -7.82
C LEU A 249 -23.77 23.96 -7.34
N PRO A 250 -23.55 25.26 -7.58
CA PRO A 250 -24.54 26.27 -7.26
C PRO A 250 -25.82 26.08 -8.09
N PRO A 251 -26.99 26.49 -7.58
CA PRO A 251 -28.27 26.39 -8.30
C PRO A 251 -28.25 27.04 -9.68
N GLU A 252 -27.42 28.06 -9.88
CA GLU A 252 -27.31 28.83 -11.12
C GLU A 252 -26.42 28.16 -12.19
N TRP A 253 -25.79 27.01 -11.90
CA TRP A 253 -24.97 26.28 -12.88
C TRP A 253 -25.83 25.83 -14.09
N PRO A 254 -25.35 25.97 -15.35
CA PRO A 254 -23.99 26.32 -15.78
C PRO A 254 -23.79 27.81 -16.11
N LYS A 255 -24.66 28.73 -15.64
CA LYS A 255 -24.45 30.16 -15.90
C LYS A 255 -23.09 30.58 -15.34
N VAL A 256 -22.44 31.52 -16.03
CA VAL A 256 -21.10 32.02 -15.68
C VAL A 256 -21.13 32.45 -14.21
N VAL A 257 -20.60 31.61 -13.35
CA VAL A 257 -20.28 31.99 -11.99
C VAL A 257 -19.13 32.96 -12.14
N GLU A 258 -19.37 34.25 -11.89
CA GLU A 258 -18.27 35.21 -11.76
C GLU A 258 -17.22 34.58 -10.84
N ASP A 259 -15.94 34.64 -11.23
CA ASP A 259 -14.83 34.08 -10.45
C ASP A 259 -14.78 34.79 -9.08
N MET A 260 -15.60 34.30 -8.14
CA MET A 260 -15.58 34.79 -6.78
C MET A 260 -14.19 34.50 -6.23
N PRO A 261 -13.54 35.48 -5.58
CA PRO A 261 -12.19 35.32 -5.07
C PRO A 261 -12.18 34.17 -4.05
N LYS A 262 -11.58 33.05 -4.45
CA LYS A 262 -11.38 31.89 -3.57
C LYS A 262 -10.44 32.28 -2.44
N SER A 263 -10.80 31.90 -1.22
CA SER A 263 -9.93 32.03 -0.07
C SER A 263 -8.65 31.20 -0.23
N ASP A 264 -7.61 31.53 0.54
CA ASP A 264 -6.35 30.77 0.52
C ASP A 264 -6.56 29.31 0.91
N ILE A 265 -7.51 29.01 1.82
CA ILE A 265 -7.82 27.63 2.20
C ILE A 265 -8.46 26.85 1.04
N GLU A 266 -9.35 27.47 0.26
CA GLU A 266 -9.93 26.86 -0.95
C GLU A 266 -8.88 26.67 -2.04
N ARG A 267 -7.97 27.63 -2.21
CA ARG A 267 -6.93 27.58 -3.25
C ARG A 267 -5.84 26.57 -2.92
N VAL A 268 -5.43 26.48 -1.66
CA VAL A 268 -4.23 25.73 -1.26
C VAL A 268 -4.57 24.39 -0.63
N VAL A 269 -5.54 24.34 0.29
CA VAL A 269 -5.83 23.14 1.10
C VAL A 269 -6.94 22.30 0.46
N TRP A 270 -8.05 22.93 0.08
CA TRP A 270 -9.23 22.24 -0.44
C TRP A 270 -9.23 22.08 -1.96
N SER A 271 -8.27 22.64 -2.68
CA SER A 271 -8.15 22.48 -4.14
C SER A 271 -7.97 21.02 -4.57
N ASN A 272 -7.45 20.18 -3.67
CA ASN A 272 -7.32 18.74 -3.84
C ASN A 272 -8.43 17.93 -3.17
N HIS A 273 -9.41 18.58 -2.53
CA HIS A 273 -10.58 17.88 -2.00
C HIS A 273 -11.56 17.63 -3.15
N LYS A 274 -11.62 16.41 -3.67
CA LYS A 274 -12.68 16.02 -4.60
C LYS A 274 -13.31 14.69 -4.17
N PRO A 275 -14.56 14.41 -4.57
CA PRO A 275 -15.28 13.23 -4.09
C PRO A 275 -14.85 11.98 -4.89
N TRP A 276 -13.68 11.41 -4.60
CA TRP A 276 -13.15 10.25 -5.34
C TRP A 276 -13.58 8.90 -4.79
N ILE A 277 -13.85 8.85 -3.48
CA ILE A 277 -14.29 7.66 -2.75
C ILE A 277 -15.41 8.13 -1.82
N PRO A 278 -16.55 7.43 -1.77
CA PRO A 278 -17.59 7.73 -0.81
C PRO A 278 -17.07 7.43 0.60
N ARG A 279 -17.07 8.43 1.47
CA ARG A 279 -16.65 8.28 2.86
C ARG A 279 -17.86 8.47 3.79
N PRO A 280 -17.92 7.76 4.94
CA PRO A 280 -16.94 6.77 5.37
C PRO A 280 -17.09 5.42 4.64
N ILE A 281 -15.97 4.74 4.39
CA ILE A 281 -15.93 3.39 3.81
C ILE A 281 -15.19 2.42 4.74
N LEU A 282 -15.76 1.24 4.89
CA LEU A 282 -15.17 0.13 5.61
C LEU A 282 -14.47 -0.79 4.60
N SER A 283 -13.19 -1.07 4.79
CA SER A 283 -12.56 -2.18 4.07
C SER A 283 -12.74 -3.47 4.84
N MET A 284 -13.14 -4.52 4.14
CA MET A 284 -13.32 -5.86 4.68
C MET A 284 -12.53 -6.85 3.83
N HIS A 285 -11.56 -7.55 4.43
CA HIS A 285 -10.82 -8.60 3.77
C HIS A 285 -11.20 -9.97 4.33
N VAL A 286 -11.95 -10.73 3.55
CA VAL A 286 -12.42 -12.07 3.89
C VAL A 286 -11.49 -13.08 3.23
N ARG A 287 -10.67 -13.76 4.04
CA ARG A 287 -9.73 -14.80 3.56
C ARG A 287 -10.33 -16.18 3.79
N MET A 288 -10.55 -16.93 2.72
CA MET A 288 -11.17 -18.27 2.67
C MET A 288 -10.42 -19.21 1.70
N GLY A 289 -10.70 -20.52 1.72
CA GLY A 289 -10.03 -21.48 0.82
C GLY A 289 -8.81 -22.16 1.46
N ASP A 290 -7.71 -22.32 0.70
CA ASP A 290 -6.56 -23.18 1.05
C ASP A 290 -5.81 -22.83 2.35
N LYS A 291 -6.07 -21.67 2.94
CA LYS A 291 -5.46 -21.23 4.21
C LYS A 291 -6.10 -21.79 5.48
N ALA A 292 -7.02 -22.74 5.37
CA ALA A 292 -7.48 -23.54 6.52
C ALA A 292 -6.33 -24.27 7.23
N CYS A 293 -5.26 -24.60 6.49
CA CYS A 293 -4.03 -25.15 7.06
C CYS A 293 -3.13 -24.09 7.73
N GLU A 294 -3.50 -22.80 7.71
CA GLU A 294 -2.77 -21.68 8.30
C GLU A 294 -3.53 -20.93 9.39
N MET A 295 -4.84 -20.80 9.28
CA MET A 295 -5.67 -20.15 10.28
C MET A 295 -7.06 -20.76 10.30
N LYS A 296 -7.79 -20.56 11.41
CA LYS A 296 -9.22 -20.86 11.43
C LYS A 296 -9.89 -19.96 10.39
N VAL A 297 -10.45 -20.59 9.34
CA VAL A 297 -11.34 -19.91 8.38
C VAL A 297 -12.61 -19.57 9.13
N ILE A 298 -13.06 -18.33 8.97
CA ILE A 298 -14.26 -17.81 9.60
C ILE A 298 -15.21 -17.42 8.49
N GLU A 299 -16.48 -17.78 8.68
CA GLU A 299 -17.57 -17.49 7.75
C GLU A 299 -17.83 -15.98 7.62
N PHE A 300 -18.40 -15.58 6.48
CA PHE A 300 -18.62 -14.17 6.12
C PHE A 300 -19.51 -13.43 7.13
N GLU A 301 -20.46 -14.14 7.72
CA GLU A 301 -21.44 -13.67 8.70
C GLU A 301 -20.77 -13.02 9.92
N GLU A 302 -19.67 -13.59 10.40
CA GLU A 302 -18.90 -13.03 11.53
C GLU A 302 -18.24 -11.70 11.17
N TYR A 303 -17.77 -11.54 9.92
CA TYR A 303 -17.26 -10.24 9.46
C TYR A 303 -18.39 -9.20 9.42
N MET A 304 -19.59 -9.60 9.02
CA MET A 304 -20.76 -8.72 9.00
C MET A 304 -21.23 -8.35 10.41
N HIS A 305 -21.15 -9.25 11.39
CA HIS A 305 -21.39 -8.92 12.80
C HIS A 305 -20.42 -7.83 13.30
N LEU A 306 -19.15 -7.90 12.92
CA LEU A 306 -18.18 -6.85 13.22
C LEU A 306 -18.51 -5.54 12.50
N ALA A 307 -18.92 -5.59 11.23
CA ALA A 307 -19.32 -4.41 10.45
C ALA A 307 -20.53 -3.69 11.06
N ASP A 308 -21.56 -4.43 11.47
CA ASP A 308 -22.73 -3.88 12.15
C ASP A 308 -22.37 -3.24 13.49
N ARG A 309 -21.41 -3.82 14.22
CA ARG A 309 -20.91 -3.22 15.46
C ARG A 309 -20.19 -1.89 15.23
N ILE A 310 -19.40 -1.77 14.15
CA ILE A 310 -18.83 -0.47 13.75
C ILE A 310 -19.95 0.52 13.41
N ARG A 311 -20.93 0.09 12.60
CA ARG A 311 -22.05 0.93 12.18
C ARG A 311 -22.92 1.43 13.34
N LYS A 312 -23.07 0.66 14.42
CA LYS A 312 -23.73 1.12 15.66
C LYS A 312 -23.07 2.38 16.23
N ARG A 313 -21.75 2.53 16.08
CA ARG A 313 -21.00 3.72 16.52
C ARG A 313 -20.89 4.79 15.43
N PHE A 314 -20.92 4.38 14.17
CA PHE A 314 -20.81 5.26 13.01
C PHE A 314 -21.99 5.02 12.05
N PRO A 315 -23.20 5.56 12.34
CA PRO A 315 -24.42 5.25 11.59
C PRO A 315 -24.37 5.61 10.10
N ASN A 316 -23.53 6.59 9.74
CA ASN A 316 -23.33 7.02 8.34
C ASN A 316 -22.47 6.03 7.52
N LEU A 317 -21.88 5.02 8.15
CA LEU A 317 -21.12 3.97 7.48
C LEU A 317 -22.07 2.99 6.80
N ASN A 318 -22.18 3.10 5.48
CA ASN A 318 -23.07 2.26 4.66
C ASN A 318 -22.35 1.53 3.52
N SER A 319 -21.05 1.76 3.36
CA SER A 319 -20.27 1.29 2.22
C SER A 319 -19.13 0.37 2.66
N ILE A 320 -18.99 -0.77 1.98
CA ILE A 320 -17.94 -1.76 2.23
C ILE A 320 -17.14 -1.98 0.95
N TRP A 321 -15.83 -1.79 1.02
CA TRP A 321 -14.88 -2.33 0.05
C TRP A 321 -14.51 -3.76 0.45
N LEU A 322 -15.10 -4.73 -0.24
CA LEU A 322 -14.93 -6.16 0.01
C LEU A 322 -13.79 -6.73 -0.84
N SER A 323 -12.79 -7.28 -0.17
CA SER A 323 -11.69 -8.02 -0.79
C SER A 323 -11.77 -9.48 -0.39
N THR A 324 -11.87 -10.36 -1.39
CA THR A 324 -11.99 -11.81 -1.24
C THR A 324 -11.62 -12.50 -2.54
N GLU A 325 -10.99 -13.65 -2.43
CA GLU A 325 -10.72 -14.59 -3.51
C GLU A 325 -11.91 -15.51 -3.83
N MET A 326 -12.93 -15.58 -2.98
CA MET A 326 -14.05 -16.54 -3.10
C MET A 326 -15.29 -15.89 -3.69
N GLN A 327 -15.89 -16.54 -4.69
CA GLN A 327 -17.14 -16.08 -5.31
C GLN A 327 -18.31 -16.16 -4.32
N GLU A 328 -18.37 -17.20 -3.50
CA GLU A 328 -19.42 -17.41 -2.50
C GLU A 328 -19.58 -16.21 -1.54
N VAL A 329 -18.48 -15.55 -1.17
CA VAL A 329 -18.50 -14.37 -0.30
C VAL A 329 -19.15 -13.18 -1.00
N VAL A 330 -18.90 -13.01 -2.30
CA VAL A 330 -19.56 -11.98 -3.12
C VAL A 330 -21.05 -12.27 -3.23
N ASP A 331 -21.42 -13.54 -3.47
CA ASP A 331 -22.82 -13.94 -3.59
C ASP A 331 -23.59 -13.71 -2.28
N LYS A 332 -22.99 -14.11 -1.14
CA LYS A 332 -23.54 -13.88 0.21
C LYS A 332 -23.70 -12.39 0.54
N SER A 333 -22.88 -11.50 -0.03
CA SER A 333 -23.00 -10.05 0.20
C SER A 333 -24.36 -9.49 -0.25
N THR A 334 -25.02 -10.13 -1.21
CA THR A 334 -26.36 -9.74 -1.71
C THR A 334 -27.46 -9.91 -0.65
N SER A 335 -27.24 -10.76 0.36
CA SER A 335 -28.18 -10.96 1.48
C SER A 335 -28.15 -9.83 2.51
N TYR A 336 -27.29 -8.82 2.31
CA TYR A 336 -27.15 -7.66 3.20
C TYR A 336 -27.53 -6.35 2.47
N PRO A 337 -28.81 -6.15 2.08
CA PRO A 337 -29.23 -5.03 1.22
C PRO A 337 -29.06 -3.65 1.87
N ASN A 338 -28.89 -3.60 3.19
CA ASN A 338 -28.62 -2.36 3.94
C ASN A 338 -27.15 -1.91 3.84
N TRP A 339 -26.31 -2.64 3.11
CA TRP A 339 -24.91 -2.33 2.87
C TRP A 339 -24.65 -2.21 1.37
N LYS A 340 -23.84 -1.22 0.99
CA LYS A 340 -23.35 -1.06 -0.39
C LYS A 340 -21.99 -1.72 -0.50
N PHE A 341 -21.92 -2.84 -1.22
CA PHE A 341 -20.68 -3.56 -1.45
C PHE A 341 -20.01 -3.09 -2.75
N TYR A 342 -18.70 -2.87 -2.65
CA TYR A 342 -17.82 -2.61 -3.77
C TYR A 342 -16.70 -3.64 -3.73
N TYR A 343 -16.33 -4.17 -4.88
CA TYR A 343 -15.26 -5.14 -5.00
C TYR A 343 -14.71 -5.10 -6.42
N THR A 344 -13.49 -5.61 -6.59
CA THR A 344 -12.85 -5.67 -7.91
C THR A 344 -13.58 -6.62 -8.85
N ASN A 345 -13.72 -6.28 -10.13
CA ASN A 345 -14.32 -7.18 -11.11
C ASN A 345 -13.29 -8.20 -11.62
N VAL A 346 -13.19 -9.34 -10.95
CA VAL A 346 -12.24 -10.41 -11.27
C VAL A 346 -12.93 -11.76 -11.13
N SER A 347 -12.56 -12.73 -11.95
CA SER A 347 -12.97 -14.12 -11.77
C SER A 347 -12.50 -14.60 -10.40
N ARG A 348 -13.38 -15.19 -9.60
CA ARG A 348 -13.07 -15.67 -8.25
C ARG A 348 -13.14 -17.19 -8.17
N GLN A 349 -12.56 -17.72 -7.10
CA GLN A 349 -12.57 -19.15 -6.83
C GLN A 349 -13.99 -19.64 -6.53
N VAL A 350 -14.27 -20.84 -7.04
CA VAL A 350 -15.43 -21.67 -6.69
C VAL A 350 -14.86 -23.02 -6.23
N GLY A 351 -15.28 -23.48 -5.05
CA GLY A 351 -14.75 -24.70 -4.44
C GLY A 351 -13.34 -24.52 -3.86
N ASN A 352 -12.59 -25.62 -3.75
CA ASN A 352 -11.36 -25.71 -2.95
C ASN A 352 -10.09 -25.86 -3.80
N ILE A 353 -9.90 -25.00 -4.80
CA ILE A 353 -8.64 -24.97 -5.55
C ILE A 353 -7.54 -24.28 -4.73
N THR A 354 -6.27 -24.55 -5.05
CA THR A 354 -5.16 -23.87 -4.37
C THR A 354 -5.07 -22.42 -4.84
N MET A 355 -4.58 -21.53 -3.98
CA MET A 355 -4.33 -20.13 -4.38
C MET A 355 -3.35 -20.03 -5.54
N ALA A 356 -2.35 -20.91 -5.60
CA ALA A 356 -1.41 -20.94 -6.71
C ALA A 356 -2.09 -21.27 -8.04
N THR A 357 -3.00 -22.25 -8.05
CA THR A 357 -3.80 -22.60 -9.23
C THR A 357 -4.72 -21.45 -9.64
N TYR A 358 -5.38 -20.82 -8.66
CA TYR A 358 -6.23 -19.66 -8.92
C TYR A 358 -5.46 -18.48 -9.48
N GLU A 359 -4.35 -18.07 -8.85
CA GLU A 359 -3.49 -17.00 -9.35
C GLU A 359 -2.98 -17.31 -10.77
N ALA A 360 -2.61 -18.56 -11.05
CA ALA A 360 -2.20 -18.99 -12.38
C ALA A 360 -3.34 -18.85 -13.41
N SER A 361 -4.58 -19.22 -13.07
CA SER A 361 -5.73 -19.08 -13.98
C SER A 361 -6.07 -17.64 -14.35
N LEU A 362 -5.71 -16.68 -13.49
CA LEU A 362 -5.90 -15.26 -13.73
C LEU A 362 -4.82 -14.67 -14.65
N GLY A 363 -3.65 -15.31 -14.71
CA GLY A 363 -2.46 -14.73 -15.32
C GLY A 363 -1.75 -13.71 -14.40
N ARG A 364 -0.50 -13.41 -14.74
CA ARG A 364 0.42 -12.64 -13.87
C ARG A 364 -0.04 -11.21 -13.59
N GLU A 365 -0.55 -10.53 -14.61
CA GLU A 365 -1.00 -9.14 -14.50
C GLU A 365 -2.19 -9.01 -13.54
N ILE A 366 -3.27 -9.74 -13.82
CA ILE A 366 -4.52 -9.73 -13.04
C ILE A 366 -4.24 -10.19 -11.59
N SER A 367 -3.50 -11.29 -11.41
CA SER A 367 -3.15 -11.80 -10.08
C SER A 367 -2.21 -10.90 -9.28
N THR A 368 -1.66 -9.82 -9.88
CA THR A 368 -0.85 -8.81 -9.19
C THR A 368 -1.62 -7.51 -8.99
N ASN A 369 -2.23 -6.98 -10.06
CA ASN A 369 -2.93 -5.70 -10.06
C ASN A 369 -4.12 -5.69 -9.09
N TYR A 370 -4.95 -6.74 -9.10
CA TYR A 370 -6.14 -6.78 -8.26
C TYR A 370 -5.83 -6.81 -6.76
N PRO A 371 -4.88 -7.66 -6.27
CA PRO A 371 -4.41 -7.55 -4.90
C PRO A 371 -3.84 -6.17 -4.57
N LEU A 372 -3.01 -5.57 -5.43
CA LEU A 372 -2.45 -4.24 -5.17
C LEU A 372 -3.52 -3.16 -5.02
N VAL A 373 -4.52 -3.15 -5.91
CA VAL A 373 -5.69 -2.26 -5.79
C VAL A 373 -6.40 -2.49 -4.46
N ASN A 374 -6.69 -3.75 -4.11
CA ASN A 374 -7.34 -4.09 -2.85
C ASN A 374 -6.52 -3.65 -1.62
N PHE A 375 -5.20 -3.81 -1.66
CA PHE A 375 -4.30 -3.38 -0.60
C PHE A 375 -4.35 -1.87 -0.39
N LEU A 376 -4.23 -1.10 -1.47
CA LEU A 376 -4.22 0.36 -1.42
C LEU A 376 -5.59 0.91 -1.03
N MET A 377 -6.68 0.36 -1.58
CA MET A 377 -8.05 0.69 -1.17
C MET A 377 -8.28 0.43 0.33
N ALA A 378 -7.82 -0.71 0.85
CA ALA A 378 -7.91 -1.02 2.27
C ALA A 378 -7.07 -0.09 3.15
N SER A 379 -5.88 0.29 2.67
CA SER A 379 -5.01 1.25 3.36
C SER A 379 -5.63 2.65 3.43
N GLU A 380 -6.46 3.01 2.44
CA GLU A 380 -7.13 4.31 2.33
C GLU A 380 -8.53 4.36 2.96
N ALA A 381 -9.16 3.22 3.23
CA ALA A 381 -10.47 3.12 3.89
C ALA A 381 -10.47 3.67 5.34
N ASP A 382 -11.64 4.09 5.81
CA ASP A 382 -11.82 4.67 7.15
C ASP A 382 -11.71 3.61 8.24
N TYR A 383 -12.35 2.45 8.03
CA TYR A 383 -12.33 1.33 8.96
C TYR A 383 -11.78 0.06 8.30
N PHE A 384 -11.36 -0.92 9.10
CA PHE A 384 -10.86 -2.20 8.60
C PHE A 384 -11.30 -3.40 9.43
N ILE A 385 -11.78 -4.42 8.74
CA ILE A 385 -12.04 -5.75 9.28
C ILE A 385 -11.29 -6.78 8.45
N GLY A 386 -10.72 -7.78 9.11
CA GLY A 386 -9.93 -8.84 8.48
C GLY A 386 -9.47 -9.92 9.44
N ALA A 387 -8.85 -10.97 8.93
CA ALA A 387 -8.28 -12.05 9.74
C ALA A 387 -6.83 -11.74 10.17
N LEU A 388 -6.55 -11.71 11.47
CA LEU A 388 -5.22 -11.44 12.03
C LEU A 388 -4.19 -12.48 11.61
N GLY A 389 -4.61 -13.73 11.41
CA GLY A 389 -3.76 -14.81 10.87
C GLY A 389 -3.32 -14.60 9.42
N SER A 390 -3.84 -13.59 8.74
CA SER A 390 -3.43 -13.26 7.38
C SER A 390 -2.27 -12.26 7.38
N THR A 391 -1.10 -12.68 6.88
CA THR A 391 0.01 -11.77 6.54
C THR A 391 -0.47 -10.57 5.71
N TRP A 392 -1.48 -10.75 4.87
CA TRP A 392 -2.05 -9.68 4.07
C TRP A 392 -2.77 -8.62 4.92
N CYS A 393 -3.67 -9.05 5.82
CA CYS A 393 -4.34 -8.13 6.75
C CYS A 393 -3.34 -7.45 7.67
N PHE A 394 -2.33 -8.19 8.11
CA PHE A 394 -1.24 -7.68 8.93
C PHE A 394 -0.49 -6.52 8.23
N LEU A 395 -0.16 -6.67 6.94
CA LEU A 395 0.51 -5.63 6.16
C LEU A 395 -0.41 -4.42 5.87
N ILE A 396 -1.69 -4.66 5.56
CA ILE A 396 -2.70 -3.60 5.37
C ILE A 396 -2.81 -2.76 6.63
N ASP A 397 -2.98 -3.41 7.79
CA ASP A 397 -3.07 -2.73 9.08
C ASP A 397 -1.79 -1.95 9.38
N GLY A 398 -0.61 -2.50 9.11
CA GLY A 398 0.67 -1.78 9.20
C GLY A 398 0.71 -0.51 8.33
N MET A 399 0.22 -0.59 7.09
CA MET A 399 0.16 0.55 6.17
C MET A 399 -0.82 1.63 6.65
N ARG A 400 -1.97 1.22 7.23
CA ARG A 400 -2.94 2.13 7.86
C ARG A 400 -2.35 2.83 9.08
N ASN A 401 -1.71 2.06 9.96
CA ASN A 401 -1.10 2.57 11.19
C ASN A 401 0.10 3.49 10.96
N THR A 402 0.76 3.42 9.80
CA THR A 402 1.81 4.38 9.40
C THR A 402 1.27 5.50 8.50
N GLY A 403 -0.05 5.52 8.28
CA GLY A 403 -0.77 6.47 7.45
C GLY A 403 -1.81 7.29 8.19
N GLY A 404 -1.66 7.48 9.50
CA GLY A 404 -2.55 8.33 10.31
C GLY A 404 -3.82 7.65 10.79
N LYS A 405 -3.88 6.31 10.81
CA LYS A 405 -5.11 5.55 11.13
C LYS A 405 -4.98 4.62 12.34
N VAL A 406 -4.03 4.90 13.23
CA VAL A 406 -3.89 4.10 14.46
C VAL A 406 -5.19 4.02 15.24
N MET A 407 -5.84 5.17 15.45
CA MET A 407 -7.08 5.27 16.22
C MET A 407 -8.34 4.80 15.47
N ALA A 408 -8.24 4.52 14.17
CA ALA A 408 -9.33 3.89 13.44
C ALA A 408 -9.53 2.41 13.82
N GLY A 409 -8.48 1.80 14.40
CA GLY A 409 -8.50 0.45 14.91
C GLY A 409 -8.58 -0.64 13.84
N TYR A 410 -8.43 -1.88 14.31
CA TYR A 410 -8.56 -3.08 13.51
C TYR A 410 -9.41 -4.12 14.26
N LEU A 411 -10.58 -4.44 13.71
CA LEU A 411 -11.46 -5.48 14.24
C LEU A 411 -11.17 -6.80 13.52
N SER A 412 -10.82 -7.83 14.28
CA SER A 412 -10.48 -9.13 13.71
C SER A 412 -11.42 -10.25 14.13
N VAL A 413 -11.70 -11.14 13.18
CA VAL A 413 -12.51 -12.34 13.37
C VAL A 413 -11.75 -13.52 13.98
N ASN A 414 -10.42 -13.47 14.01
CA ASN A 414 -9.60 -14.56 14.56
C ASN A 414 -8.36 -14.04 15.27
N LYS A 415 -7.67 -14.94 15.95
CA LYS A 415 -6.30 -14.70 16.45
C LYS A 415 -5.30 -15.12 15.36
N ASP A 416 -4.17 -14.44 15.31
CA ASP A 416 -3.04 -14.84 14.48
C ASP A 416 -2.52 -16.24 14.89
N ARG A 417 -1.78 -16.91 14.00
CA ARG A 417 -1.13 -18.18 14.25
C ARG A 417 0.11 -18.04 15.13
N PHE A 418 0.71 -16.85 15.19
CA PHE A 418 1.92 -16.57 15.96
C PHE A 418 1.68 -16.15 17.41
N TRP A 419 0.53 -16.50 17.99
CA TRP A 419 0.24 -16.24 19.41
C TRP A 419 1.00 -17.17 20.35
#